data_AF-A0AAU7Q045-F1
#
_entry.id   AF-A0AAU7Q045-F1
#
_cell.length_a   1.000
_cell.length_b   1.000
_cell.length_c   1.000
_cell.angle_alpha   90.00
_cell.angle_beta   90.00
_cell.angle_gamma   90.00
#
_symmetry.space_group_name_H-M   'P 1'
#
loop_
_entity.id
_entity.type
_entity.pdbx_description
1 polymer ?
#
loop_
_entity_poly.entity_id
_entity_poly.type
_entity_poly.pdbx_seq_one_letter_code
_entity_poly.pdbx_strand_id
1 'polypeptide(L)'
;MFVSASNVSYGIGQKIENCRLMRGHTQIGLAGQIGLTYQEVNSYENGYSAIPVEVLYIIAKALSATVTDLLPESVIVREYKDEDEEILYLTKIYENQKLGKIVPSLVRFVHISEKINQEEARLEVAKNLVKEGVSVDIISQATGLSIYEYDNTEKEVCTDSIYYRVGQRIREWRLIKRYTQKDLANKVGLTLKEIHEYEIGYTAISFDKLYQIAEGLSVNIKVLLPKTRESKKLLSLMDEYREQESLDALVKSLSEDMKSGKEKVKKAEKVRVAKNLSKADISIDIIVRASGLTADDCEN
;
A
#
# COMPACT_ATOMS: atom_id res chain seq x y z
N MET A 1 17.45 -17.78 27.07
CA MET A 1 17.20 -16.40 26.61
C MET A 1 15.69 -16.29 26.43
N PHE A 2 14.97 -15.67 27.37
CA PHE A 2 13.51 -15.60 27.30
C PHE A 2 13.12 -14.59 26.22
N VAL A 3 12.64 -15.08 25.07
CA VAL A 3 12.07 -14.23 24.03
C VAL A 3 10.73 -13.75 24.55
N SER A 4 10.65 -12.47 24.90
CA SER A 4 9.39 -11.81 25.27
C SER A 4 8.41 -11.91 24.11
N ALA A 5 7.26 -12.56 24.32
CA ALA A 5 6.18 -12.58 23.34
C ALA A 5 5.74 -11.14 23.03
N SER A 6 5.51 -10.83 21.76
CA SER A 6 4.88 -9.56 21.42
C SER A 6 3.40 -9.61 21.79
N ASN A 7 2.84 -8.49 22.28
CA ASN A 7 1.41 -8.42 22.62
C ASN A 7 0.52 -8.75 21.40
N VAL A 8 0.94 -8.31 20.21
CA VAL A 8 0.24 -8.58 18.95
C VAL A 8 0.23 -10.07 18.60
N SER A 9 1.40 -10.72 18.51
CA SER A 9 1.44 -12.14 18.13
C SER A 9 0.84 -13.04 19.19
N TYR A 10 0.98 -12.71 20.48
CA TYR A 10 0.27 -13.42 21.53
C TYR A 10 -1.26 -13.28 21.38
N GLY A 11 -1.75 -12.06 21.13
CA GLY A 11 -3.18 -11.81 20.92
C GLY A 11 -3.75 -12.56 19.72
N ILE A 12 -3.02 -12.58 18.59
CA ILE A 12 -3.40 -13.39 17.41
C ILE A 12 -3.32 -14.88 17.74
N GLY A 13 -2.27 -15.33 18.44
CA GLY A 13 -2.07 -16.70 18.87
C GLY A 13 -3.23 -17.24 19.71
N GLN A 14 -3.70 -16.47 20.68
CA GLN A 14 -4.86 -16.81 21.50
C GLN A 14 -6.16 -16.87 20.67
N LYS A 15 -6.32 -16.01 19.66
CA LYS A 15 -7.46 -16.12 18.72
C LYS A 15 -7.38 -17.41 17.89
N ILE A 16 -6.19 -17.78 17.40
CA ILE A 16 -5.96 -19.03 16.67
C ILE A 16 -6.31 -20.23 17.55
N GLU A 17 -5.77 -20.28 18.78
CA GLU A 17 -5.99 -21.37 19.72
C GLU A 17 -7.48 -21.58 20.01
N ASN A 18 -8.20 -20.52 20.39
CA ASN A 18 -9.64 -20.57 20.64
C ASN A 18 -10.42 -21.04 19.41
N CYS A 19 -10.09 -20.50 18.24
CA CYS A 19 -10.72 -20.82 16.96
C CYS A 19 -10.49 -22.29 16.55
N ARG A 20 -9.29 -22.81 16.83
CA ARG A 20 -8.87 -24.20 16.61
C ARG A 20 -9.62 -25.16 17.53
N LEU A 21 -9.67 -24.88 18.83
CA LEU A 21 -10.35 -25.70 19.84
C LEU A 21 -11.87 -25.78 19.59
N MET A 22 -12.51 -24.65 19.25
CA MET A 22 -13.94 -24.60 18.92
C MET A 22 -14.31 -25.46 17.70
N ARG A 23 -13.35 -25.72 16.81
CA ARG A 23 -13.53 -26.57 15.62
C ARG A 23 -12.98 -27.99 15.81
N GLY A 24 -12.58 -28.36 17.03
CA GLY A 24 -12.11 -29.70 17.36
C GLY A 24 -10.74 -30.06 16.80
N HIS A 25 -9.93 -29.07 16.40
CA HIS A 25 -8.60 -29.32 15.87
C HIS A 25 -7.55 -29.39 17.00
N THR A 26 -6.63 -30.34 16.94
CA THR A 26 -5.42 -30.34 17.78
C THR A 26 -4.32 -29.49 17.11
N GLN A 27 -3.30 -29.05 17.86
CA GLN A 27 -2.15 -28.34 17.26
C GLN A 27 -1.46 -29.20 16.18
N ILE A 28 -1.30 -30.50 16.44
CA ILE A 28 -0.75 -31.47 15.49
C ILE A 28 -1.65 -31.60 14.26
N GLY A 29 -2.98 -31.68 14.46
CA GLY A 29 -3.95 -31.79 13.38
C GLY A 29 -3.97 -30.55 12.49
N LEU A 30 -3.95 -29.35 13.09
CA LEU A 30 -3.84 -28.10 12.34
C LEU A 30 -2.52 -28.04 11.57
N ALA A 31 -1.39 -28.29 12.25
CA ALA A 31 -0.06 -28.28 11.66
C ALA A 31 0.02 -29.19 10.41
N GLY A 32 -0.44 -30.43 10.54
CA GLY A 32 -0.49 -31.38 9.42
C GLY A 32 -1.39 -30.93 8.26
N GLN A 33 -2.49 -30.24 8.54
CA GLN A 33 -3.40 -29.72 7.50
C GLN A 33 -2.80 -28.57 6.69
N ILE A 34 -1.95 -27.75 7.30
CA ILE A 34 -1.39 -26.53 6.69
C ILE A 34 0.09 -26.64 6.31
N GLY A 35 0.68 -27.82 6.45
CA GLY A 35 2.09 -28.06 6.11
C GLY A 35 3.09 -27.38 7.06
N LEU A 36 2.69 -27.15 8.31
CA LEU A 36 3.56 -26.65 9.37
C LEU A 36 3.91 -27.77 10.35
N THR A 37 4.91 -27.51 11.18
CA THR A 37 5.25 -28.35 12.33
C THR A 37 4.37 -28.02 13.54
N TYR A 38 4.21 -29.00 14.44
CA TYR A 38 3.59 -28.76 15.74
C TYR A 38 4.28 -27.60 16.50
N GLN A 39 5.61 -27.54 16.42
CA GLN A 39 6.40 -26.52 17.11
C GLN A 39 6.09 -25.11 16.61
N GLU A 40 5.90 -24.93 15.30
CA GLU A 40 5.50 -23.64 14.71
C GLU A 40 4.11 -23.22 15.19
N VAL A 41 3.11 -24.11 15.11
CA VAL A 41 1.74 -23.82 15.60
C VAL A 41 1.76 -23.48 17.09
N ASN A 42 2.47 -24.28 17.90
CA ASN A 42 2.62 -24.00 19.32
C ASN A 42 3.33 -22.65 19.57
N SER A 43 4.36 -22.33 18.81
CA SER A 43 5.08 -21.06 18.93
C SER A 43 4.19 -19.86 18.59
N TYR A 44 3.36 -19.97 17.55
CA TYR A 44 2.40 -18.94 17.16
C TYR A 44 1.29 -18.76 18.20
N GLU A 45 0.70 -19.84 18.71
CA GLU A 45 -0.38 -19.75 19.71
C GLU A 45 0.08 -19.11 21.03
N ASN A 46 1.34 -19.36 21.41
CA ASN A 46 1.96 -18.75 22.59
C ASN A 46 2.63 -17.40 22.31
N GLY A 47 2.62 -16.91 21.07
CA GLY A 47 3.21 -15.62 20.70
C GLY A 47 4.74 -15.57 20.76
N TYR A 48 5.43 -16.72 20.82
CA TYR A 48 6.91 -16.79 20.82
C TYR A 48 7.51 -16.48 19.45
N SER A 49 6.72 -16.59 18.38
CA SER A 49 7.14 -16.26 17.02
C SER A 49 6.13 -15.32 16.37
N ALA A 50 6.65 -14.33 15.64
CA ALA A 50 5.85 -13.43 14.84
C ALA A 50 5.20 -14.21 13.69
N ILE A 51 3.90 -13.98 13.45
CA ILE A 51 3.14 -14.72 12.45
C ILE A 51 3.26 -14.00 11.09
N PRO A 52 3.85 -14.63 10.05
CA PRO A 52 3.85 -14.07 8.69
C PRO A 52 2.43 -13.86 8.16
N VAL A 53 2.23 -12.84 7.32
CA VAL A 53 0.90 -12.54 6.77
C VAL A 53 0.32 -13.74 6.03
N GLU A 54 1.09 -14.37 5.16
CA GLU A 54 0.66 -15.57 4.43
C GLU A 54 0.23 -16.72 5.35
N VAL A 55 1.01 -16.98 6.39
CA VAL A 55 0.73 -18.06 7.35
C VAL A 55 -0.60 -17.84 8.06
N LEU A 56 -0.92 -16.62 8.50
CA LEU A 56 -2.23 -16.37 9.12
C LEU A 56 -3.39 -16.57 8.14
N TYR A 57 -3.21 -16.26 6.85
CA TYR A 57 -4.21 -16.53 5.82
C TYR A 57 -4.42 -18.04 5.61
N ILE A 58 -3.34 -18.83 5.63
CA ILE A 58 -3.42 -20.28 5.54
C ILE A 58 -4.14 -20.85 6.78
N ILE A 59 -3.80 -20.39 7.98
CA ILE A 59 -4.46 -20.79 9.23
C ILE A 59 -5.95 -20.42 9.20
N ALA A 60 -6.29 -19.19 8.82
CA ALA A 60 -7.68 -18.73 8.71
C ALA A 60 -8.49 -19.61 7.75
N LYS A 61 -7.91 -19.94 6.59
CA LYS A 61 -8.55 -20.84 5.61
C LYS A 61 -8.76 -22.24 6.19
N ALA A 62 -7.75 -22.82 6.84
CA ALA A 62 -7.86 -24.16 7.43
C ALA A 62 -8.90 -24.21 8.55
N LEU A 63 -8.97 -23.15 9.35
CA LEU A 63 -9.95 -22.98 10.40
C LEU A 63 -11.28 -22.43 9.89
N SER A 64 -11.56 -22.34 8.58
CA SER A 64 -12.83 -21.78 8.07
C SER A 64 -13.24 -20.46 8.78
N ALA A 65 -12.26 -19.58 8.97
CA ALA A 65 -12.39 -18.28 9.60
C ALA A 65 -11.90 -17.19 8.64
N THR A 66 -12.30 -15.94 8.87
CA THR A 66 -11.65 -14.82 8.18
C THR A 66 -10.42 -14.39 8.95
N VAL A 67 -9.42 -13.83 8.25
CA VAL A 67 -8.23 -13.27 8.91
C VAL A 67 -8.62 -12.22 9.95
N THR A 68 -9.65 -11.43 9.67
CA THR A 68 -10.18 -10.44 10.61
C THR A 68 -10.75 -11.03 11.89
N ASP A 69 -11.24 -12.28 11.87
CA ASP A 69 -11.73 -12.98 13.08
C ASP A 69 -10.56 -13.44 13.98
N LEU A 70 -9.37 -13.60 13.39
CA LEU A 70 -8.15 -14.00 14.09
C LEU A 70 -7.32 -12.82 14.60
N LEU A 71 -7.71 -11.58 14.30
CA LEU A 71 -7.01 -10.40 14.82
C LEU A 71 -7.52 -10.04 16.22
N PRO A 72 -6.64 -9.61 17.14
CA PRO A 72 -7.06 -9.00 18.38
C PRO A 72 -7.81 -7.69 18.09
N GLU A 73 -8.71 -7.31 19.00
CA GLU A 73 -9.36 -6.00 18.91
C GLU A 73 -8.28 -4.92 18.90
N SER A 74 -8.28 -4.09 17.84
CA SER A 74 -7.35 -2.99 17.73
C SER A 74 -7.63 -1.98 18.84
N VAL A 75 -6.60 -1.57 19.58
CA VAL A 75 -6.64 -0.30 20.33
C VAL A 75 -7.06 0.77 19.33
N ILE A 76 -8.15 1.47 19.63
CA ILE A 76 -8.65 2.56 18.78
C ILE A 76 -7.54 3.61 18.76
N VAL A 77 -6.75 3.65 17.68
CA VAL A 77 -5.97 4.83 17.35
C VAL A 77 -7.03 5.89 17.05
N ARG A 78 -7.10 6.90 17.93
CA ARG A 78 -8.09 7.99 17.92
C ARG A 78 -8.54 8.31 16.50
N GLU A 79 -9.85 8.39 16.28
CA GLU A 79 -10.42 8.88 15.02
C GLU A 79 -9.68 10.14 14.58
N TYR A 80 -9.16 10.08 13.35
CA TYR A 80 -8.43 11.18 12.74
C TYR A 80 -9.32 12.42 12.67
N LYS A 81 -8.89 13.47 13.37
CA LYS A 81 -9.17 14.85 12.99
C LYS A 81 -7.94 15.35 12.21
N ASP A 82 -8.22 15.86 11.03
CA ASP A 82 -7.34 16.60 10.08
C ASP A 82 -6.34 15.72 9.28
N GLU A 83 -6.17 15.83 7.96
CA GLU A 83 -6.52 16.83 6.94
C GLU A 83 -6.94 16.13 5.63
N ASP A 84 -8.24 15.88 5.46
CA ASP A 84 -8.92 15.81 4.17
C ASP A 84 -10.36 16.22 4.46
N GLU A 85 -10.56 17.48 4.89
CA GLU A 85 -11.90 18.03 5.14
C GLU A 85 -12.81 17.76 3.94
N GLU A 86 -12.28 17.75 2.71
CA GLU A 86 -13.01 17.42 1.48
C GLU A 86 -13.53 15.97 1.43
N ILE A 87 -12.70 14.97 1.75
CA ILE A 87 -13.13 13.55 1.71
C ILE A 87 -14.11 13.27 2.86
N LEU A 88 -13.87 13.86 4.04
CA LEU A 88 -14.77 13.75 5.19
C LEU A 88 -16.11 14.47 4.94
N TYR A 89 -16.09 15.66 4.34
CA TYR A 89 -17.27 16.45 3.97
C TYR A 89 -18.12 15.74 2.91
N LEU A 90 -17.48 15.16 1.87
CA LEU A 90 -18.17 14.38 0.85
C LEU A 90 -18.74 13.06 1.42
N THR A 91 -18.08 12.44 2.39
CA THR A 91 -18.62 11.25 3.07
C THR A 91 -19.87 11.59 3.88
N LYS A 92 -19.88 12.75 4.54
CA LYS A 92 -20.98 13.23 5.40
C LYS A 92 -22.21 13.73 4.62
N ILE A 93 -22.01 14.32 3.44
CA ILE A 93 -23.11 14.81 2.58
C ILE A 93 -23.91 13.65 1.98
N TYR A 94 -23.24 12.59 1.55
CA TYR A 94 -23.89 11.50 0.81
C TYR A 94 -24.27 10.31 1.69
N GLU A 95 -24.04 10.36 3.01
CA GLU A 95 -24.34 9.32 4.01
C GLU A 95 -25.78 8.77 3.94
N ASN A 96 -26.72 9.55 3.40
CA ASN A 96 -28.16 9.22 3.36
C ASN A 96 -28.67 8.69 2.01
N GLN A 97 -27.81 8.43 1.02
CA GLN A 97 -28.23 7.91 -0.29
C GLN A 97 -27.52 6.60 -0.64
N LYS A 98 -28.14 5.77 -1.49
CA LYS A 98 -27.55 4.54 -2.04
C LYS A 98 -26.19 4.81 -2.74
N LEU A 99 -25.98 6.04 -3.22
CA LEU A 99 -24.74 6.60 -3.80
C LEU A 99 -23.67 6.98 -2.75
N GLY A 100 -24.03 7.03 -1.46
CA GLY A 100 -23.18 7.45 -0.34
C GLY A 100 -21.94 6.62 -0.08
N LYS A 101 -21.90 5.38 -0.56
CA LYS A 101 -20.71 4.53 -0.48
C LYS A 101 -19.84 4.63 -1.74
N ILE A 102 -20.43 5.01 -2.86
CA ILE A 102 -19.78 5.02 -4.18
C ILE A 102 -18.99 6.31 -4.34
N VAL A 103 -19.60 7.47 -4.05
CA VAL A 103 -18.97 8.79 -4.24
C VAL A 103 -17.67 8.92 -3.43
N PRO A 104 -17.62 8.61 -2.11
CA PRO A 104 -16.35 8.68 -1.36
C PRO A 104 -15.30 7.67 -1.84
N SER A 105 -15.73 6.52 -2.35
CA SER A 105 -14.83 5.51 -2.90
C SER A 105 -14.19 5.97 -4.22
N LEU A 106 -14.97 6.63 -5.08
CA LEU A 106 -14.48 7.22 -6.34
C LEU A 106 -13.54 8.40 -6.09
N VAL A 107 -13.90 9.31 -5.18
CA VAL A 107 -13.05 10.44 -4.79
C VAL A 107 -11.71 9.95 -4.25
N ARG A 108 -11.76 8.96 -3.34
CA ARG A 108 -10.55 8.33 -2.79
C ARG A 108 -9.71 7.67 -3.90
N PHE A 109 -10.36 6.98 -4.85
CA PHE A 109 -9.68 6.35 -5.97
C PHE A 109 -8.97 7.37 -6.87
N VAL A 110 -9.63 8.47 -7.24
CA VAL A 110 -9.03 9.55 -8.03
C VAL A 110 -7.83 10.13 -7.30
N HIS A 111 -7.97 10.45 -6.01
CA HIS A 111 -6.88 10.99 -5.20
C HIS A 111 -5.67 10.04 -5.13
N ILE A 112 -5.91 8.76 -4.83
CA ILE A 112 -4.85 7.73 -4.82
C ILE A 112 -4.17 7.64 -6.18
N SER A 113 -4.95 7.63 -7.27
CA SER A 113 -4.42 7.52 -8.62
C SER A 113 -3.53 8.71 -8.99
N GLU A 114 -3.89 9.93 -8.57
CA GLU A 114 -3.07 11.12 -8.75
C GLU A 114 -1.72 10.99 -8.03
N LYS A 115 -1.73 10.54 -6.77
CA LYS A 115 -0.50 10.34 -5.99
C LYS A 115 0.40 9.27 -6.59
N ILE A 116 -0.17 8.17 -7.07
CA ILE A 116 0.57 7.12 -7.78
C ILE A 116 1.19 7.69 -9.05
N ASN A 117 0.43 8.49 -9.83
CA ASN A 117 0.94 9.10 -11.06
C ASN A 117 2.10 10.07 -10.78
N GLN A 118 2.04 10.85 -9.70
CA GLN A 118 3.15 11.71 -9.26
C GLN A 118 4.40 10.90 -8.93
N GLU A 119 4.27 9.81 -8.15
CA GLU A 119 5.39 8.94 -7.81
C GLU A 119 5.97 8.24 -9.05
N GLU A 120 5.13 7.77 -9.99
CA GLU A 120 5.57 7.22 -11.28
C GLU A 120 6.39 8.24 -12.10
N ALA A 121 5.98 9.51 -12.11
CA ALA A 121 6.71 10.57 -12.81
C ALA A 121 8.09 10.80 -12.19
N ARG A 122 8.17 10.88 -10.86
CA ARG A 122 9.45 11.02 -10.13
C ARG A 122 10.37 9.83 -10.42
N LEU A 123 9.81 8.62 -10.44
CA LEU A 123 10.53 7.38 -10.70
C LEU A 123 11.13 7.35 -12.11
N GLU A 124 10.36 7.77 -13.11
CA GLU A 124 10.82 7.88 -14.49
C GLU A 124 12.00 8.85 -14.62
N VAL A 125 11.87 10.05 -14.03
CA VAL A 125 12.93 11.06 -14.02
C VAL A 125 14.18 10.52 -13.31
N ALA A 126 14.03 9.93 -12.13
CA ALA A 126 15.14 9.37 -11.35
C ALA A 126 15.93 8.33 -12.15
N LYS A 127 15.25 7.39 -12.81
CA LYS A 127 15.88 6.37 -13.66
C LYS A 127 16.69 6.99 -14.80
N ASN A 128 16.20 8.06 -15.41
CA ASN A 128 16.91 8.73 -16.49
C ASN A 128 18.10 9.57 -15.96
N LEU A 129 17.97 10.22 -14.80
CA LEU A 129 19.07 10.95 -14.17
C LEU A 129 20.25 10.03 -13.82
N VAL A 130 19.99 8.79 -13.40
CA VAL A 130 21.05 7.79 -13.19
C VAL A 130 21.80 7.51 -14.50
N LYS A 131 21.10 7.36 -15.63
CA LYS A 131 21.72 7.14 -16.94
C LYS A 131 22.58 8.33 -17.39
N GLU A 132 22.20 9.54 -16.99
CA GLU A 132 22.94 10.78 -17.24
C GLU A 132 24.10 10.99 -16.23
N GLY A 133 24.32 10.06 -15.29
CA GLY A 133 25.44 10.12 -14.33
C GLY A 133 25.25 11.10 -13.17
N VAL A 134 24.01 11.51 -12.89
CA VAL A 134 23.70 12.40 -11.76
C VAL A 134 23.87 11.66 -10.44
N SER A 135 24.42 12.33 -9.42
CA SER A 135 24.67 11.71 -8.12
C SER A 135 23.39 11.31 -7.39
N VAL A 136 23.46 10.21 -6.64
CA VAL A 136 22.34 9.66 -5.86
C VAL A 136 21.77 10.68 -4.88
N ASP A 137 22.62 11.50 -4.25
CA ASP A 137 22.19 12.53 -3.29
C ASP A 137 21.34 13.61 -3.96
N ILE A 138 21.72 14.06 -5.17
CA ILE A 138 20.95 15.05 -5.92
C ILE A 138 19.62 14.47 -6.39
N ILE A 139 19.62 13.22 -6.89
CA ILE A 139 18.38 12.54 -7.30
C ILE A 139 17.43 12.43 -6.10
N SER A 140 17.94 12.01 -4.94
CA SER A 140 17.17 11.91 -3.70
C SER A 140 16.61 13.25 -3.25
N GLN A 141 17.42 14.31 -3.28
CA GLN A 141 16.95 15.66 -2.93
C GLN A 141 15.88 16.18 -3.90
N ALA A 142 16.05 15.95 -5.20
CA ALA A 142 15.15 16.49 -6.22
C ALA A 142 13.82 15.73 -6.30
N THR A 143 13.87 14.40 -6.17
CA THR A 143 12.71 13.51 -6.36
C THR A 143 12.06 13.07 -5.05
N GLY A 144 12.79 13.10 -3.94
CA GLY A 144 12.38 12.49 -2.67
C GLY A 144 12.43 10.95 -2.67
N LEU A 145 13.04 10.34 -3.70
CA LEU A 145 13.17 8.89 -3.84
C LEU A 145 14.53 8.40 -3.32
N SER A 146 14.52 7.22 -2.74
CA SER A 146 15.72 6.48 -2.37
C SER A 146 16.27 5.68 -3.56
N ILE A 147 17.56 5.35 -3.52
CA ILE A 147 18.23 4.53 -4.55
C ILE A 147 17.50 3.21 -4.82
N TYR A 148 16.94 2.59 -3.79
CA TYR A 148 16.23 1.31 -3.92
C TYR A 148 15.00 1.40 -4.83
N GLU A 149 14.41 2.58 -4.99
CA GLU A 149 13.19 2.75 -5.78
C GLU A 149 13.44 2.75 -7.29
N TYR A 150 14.59 3.26 -7.73
CA TYR A 150 14.91 3.43 -9.14
C TYR A 150 16.10 2.59 -9.64
N ASP A 151 17.02 2.19 -8.77
CA ASP A 151 18.20 1.38 -9.10
C ASP A 151 17.88 -0.13 -9.07
N ASN A 152 16.74 -0.51 -9.65
CA ASN A 152 16.23 -1.88 -9.60
C ASN A 152 17.18 -2.83 -10.33
N THR A 153 18.18 -3.36 -9.62
CA THR A 153 18.69 -4.72 -9.86
C THR A 153 17.47 -5.61 -10.05
N GLU A 154 17.39 -6.31 -11.18
CA GLU A 154 16.23 -7.06 -11.67
C GLU A 154 15.73 -8.07 -10.63
N LYS A 155 14.94 -7.62 -9.66
CA LYS A 155 14.28 -8.46 -8.67
C LYS A 155 12.97 -8.93 -9.29
N GLU A 156 12.85 -10.23 -9.50
CA GLU A 156 11.60 -10.85 -9.95
C GLU A 156 10.55 -10.71 -8.84
N VAL A 157 9.61 -9.78 -9.01
CA VAL A 157 8.51 -9.54 -8.06
C VAL A 157 7.29 -10.33 -8.51
N CYS A 158 6.86 -11.29 -7.69
CA CYS A 158 5.59 -11.99 -7.89
C CYS A 158 4.42 -11.07 -7.51
N THR A 159 3.83 -10.42 -8.51
CA THR A 159 2.70 -9.48 -8.37
C THR A 159 1.41 -10.14 -7.87
N ASP A 160 1.30 -11.47 -7.98
CA ASP A 160 0.14 -12.21 -7.48
C ASP A 160 0.27 -12.65 -6.01
N SER A 161 1.44 -12.45 -5.40
CA SER A 161 1.67 -12.84 -4.01
C SER A 161 0.82 -12.03 -3.02
N ILE A 162 0.50 -12.64 -1.88
CA ILE A 162 -0.18 -11.93 -0.79
C ILE A 162 0.65 -10.77 -0.26
N TYR A 163 1.98 -10.92 -0.23
CA TYR A 163 2.90 -9.87 0.19
C TYR A 163 2.85 -8.68 -0.75
N TYR A 164 2.83 -8.89 -2.07
CA TYR A 164 2.64 -7.79 -3.03
C TYR A 164 1.32 -7.07 -2.78
N ARG A 165 0.21 -7.81 -2.60
CA ARG A 165 -1.09 -7.20 -2.34
C ARG A 165 -1.11 -6.39 -1.05
N VAL A 166 -0.50 -6.88 0.04
CA VAL A 166 -0.35 -6.11 1.28
C VAL A 166 0.55 -4.89 1.08
N GLY A 167 1.67 -5.08 0.38
CA GLY A 167 2.64 -4.03 0.04
C GLY A 167 2.03 -2.87 -0.73
N GLN A 168 1.19 -3.16 -1.73
CA GLN A 168 0.46 -2.12 -2.46
C GLN A 168 -0.49 -1.34 -1.55
N ARG A 169 -1.13 -1.99 -0.57
CA ARG A 169 -2.01 -1.30 0.39
C ARG A 169 -1.20 -0.40 1.33
N ILE A 170 -0.01 -0.83 1.75
CA ILE A 170 0.93 0.02 2.51
C ILE A 170 1.30 1.26 1.69
N ARG A 171 1.72 1.07 0.43
CA ARG A 171 2.07 2.15 -0.49
C ARG A 171 0.91 3.13 -0.70
N GLU A 172 -0.29 2.64 -0.97
CA GLU A 172 -1.51 3.46 -1.12
C GLU A 172 -1.71 4.38 0.10
N TRP A 173 -1.71 3.82 1.30
CA TRP A 173 -1.93 4.60 2.52
C TRP A 173 -0.77 5.53 2.87
N ARG A 174 0.47 5.13 2.55
CA ARG A 174 1.64 6.01 2.65
C ARG A 174 1.46 7.26 1.78
N LEU A 175 1.04 7.07 0.54
CA LEU A 175 0.80 8.15 -0.43
C LEU A 175 -0.36 9.06 -0.03
N ILE A 176 -1.45 8.49 0.50
CA ILE A 176 -2.58 9.27 1.07
C ILE A 176 -2.07 10.16 2.21
N LYS A 177 -1.18 9.65 3.07
CA LYS A 177 -0.53 10.40 4.14
C LYS A 177 0.58 11.34 3.66
N ARG A 178 0.84 11.40 2.35
CA ARG A 178 1.89 12.21 1.72
C ARG A 178 3.30 11.91 2.25
N TYR A 179 3.53 10.67 2.69
CA TYR A 179 4.82 10.22 3.17
C TYR A 179 5.68 9.70 2.02
N THR A 180 6.97 10.06 2.03
CA THR A 180 8.00 9.32 1.28
C THR A 180 8.24 7.96 1.96
N GLN A 181 8.89 7.02 1.26
CA GLN A 181 9.33 5.78 1.91
C GLN A 181 10.23 6.07 3.12
N LYS A 182 11.01 7.17 3.07
CA LYS A 182 11.84 7.67 4.18
C LYS A 182 11.03 8.10 5.39
N ASP A 183 9.96 8.86 5.14
CA ASP A 183 9.11 9.35 6.21
C ASP A 183 8.43 8.18 6.93
N LEU A 184 7.90 7.21 6.17
CA LEU A 184 7.31 6.01 6.77
C LEU A 184 8.35 5.21 7.55
N ALA A 185 9.51 4.94 6.97
CA ALA A 185 10.62 4.21 7.59
C ALA A 185 11.00 4.83 8.96
N ASN A 186 11.23 6.14 8.98
CA ASN A 186 11.55 6.87 10.21
C ASN A 186 10.44 6.78 11.25
N LYS A 187 9.17 6.84 10.82
CA LYS A 187 8.01 6.83 11.72
C LYS A 187 7.77 5.49 12.40
N VAL A 188 8.17 4.38 11.77
CA VAL A 188 7.95 3.01 12.27
C VAL A 188 9.24 2.33 12.76
N GLY A 189 10.38 3.03 12.72
CA GLY A 189 11.67 2.49 13.13
C GLY A 189 12.16 1.35 12.22
N LEU A 190 11.87 1.43 10.92
CA LEU A 190 12.36 0.51 9.90
C LEU A 190 13.37 1.19 9.00
N THR A 191 14.16 0.41 8.28
CA THR A 191 15.04 0.95 7.22
C THR A 191 14.25 1.28 5.96
N LEU A 192 14.78 2.23 5.18
CA LEU A 192 14.27 2.54 3.84
C LEU A 192 14.13 1.30 2.96
N LYS A 193 15.14 0.44 2.99
CA LYS A 193 15.17 -0.80 2.22
C LYS A 193 14.04 -1.74 2.61
N GLU A 194 13.77 -1.90 3.91
CA GLU A 194 12.65 -2.74 4.38
C GLU A 194 11.30 -2.20 3.91
N ILE A 195 11.04 -0.89 4.01
CA ILE A 195 9.80 -0.30 3.50
C ILE A 195 9.66 -0.54 2.00
N HIS A 196 10.73 -0.32 1.23
CA HIS A 196 10.73 -0.58 -0.20
C HIS A 196 10.40 -2.04 -0.50
N GLU A 197 11.12 -2.99 0.12
CA GLU A 197 10.94 -4.43 -0.09
C GLU A 197 9.55 -4.92 0.34
N TYR A 198 8.95 -4.33 1.37
CA TYR A 198 7.56 -4.60 1.76
C TYR A 198 6.57 -4.06 0.74
N GLU A 199 6.74 -2.84 0.24
CA GLU A 199 5.81 -2.23 -0.73
C GLU A 199 5.78 -2.97 -2.07
N ILE A 200 6.93 -3.47 -2.51
CA ILE A 200 7.02 -4.32 -3.71
C ILE A 200 6.72 -5.79 -3.42
N GLY A 201 6.46 -6.18 -2.17
CA GLY A 201 6.15 -7.56 -1.80
C GLY A 201 7.30 -8.56 -1.97
N TYR A 202 8.55 -8.07 -1.99
CA TYR A 202 9.74 -8.90 -2.14
C TYR A 202 10.08 -9.66 -0.86
N THR A 203 9.89 -9.01 0.29
CA THR A 203 10.18 -9.59 1.61
C THR A 203 8.89 -9.92 2.35
N ALA A 204 8.84 -11.08 2.99
CA ALA A 204 7.72 -11.48 3.83
C ALA A 204 7.53 -10.49 5.00
N ILE A 205 6.29 -10.10 5.26
CA ILE A 205 5.91 -9.23 6.38
C ILE A 205 5.15 -10.04 7.44
N SER A 206 5.50 -9.83 8.71
CA SER A 206 4.77 -10.37 9.86
C SER A 206 3.64 -9.46 10.30
N PHE A 207 2.65 -10.00 11.01
CA PHE A 207 1.58 -9.18 11.58
C PHE A 207 2.10 -8.14 12.57
N ASP A 208 3.13 -8.44 13.37
CA ASP A 208 3.80 -7.45 14.22
C ASP A 208 4.27 -6.23 13.45
N LYS A 209 5.00 -6.45 12.36
CA LYS A 209 5.47 -5.37 11.49
C LYS A 209 4.32 -4.67 10.78
N LEU A 210 3.29 -5.41 10.36
CA LEU A 210 2.12 -4.82 9.73
C LEU A 210 1.32 -3.93 10.72
N TYR A 211 1.24 -4.31 12.00
CA TYR A 211 0.64 -3.47 13.06
C TYR A 211 1.48 -2.21 13.33
N GLN A 212 2.82 -2.32 13.37
CA GLN A 212 3.72 -1.16 13.48
C GLN A 212 3.52 -0.19 12.30
N ILE A 213 3.41 -0.72 11.08
CA ILE A 213 3.12 0.09 9.89
C ILE A 213 1.71 0.70 9.96
N ALA A 214 0.71 -0.04 10.41
CA ALA A 214 -0.64 0.48 10.61
C ALA A 214 -0.67 1.61 11.63
N GLU A 215 0.10 1.53 12.72
CA GLU A 215 0.24 2.61 13.71
C GLU A 215 0.99 3.83 13.13
N GLY A 216 2.07 3.58 12.39
CA GLY A 216 2.82 4.61 11.66
C GLY A 216 1.96 5.39 10.66
N LEU A 217 1.14 4.69 9.91
CA LEU A 217 0.13 5.28 9.02
C LEU A 217 -1.12 5.75 9.78
N SER A 218 -1.23 5.31 11.04
CA SER A 218 -2.34 5.51 11.96
C SER A 218 -3.69 5.19 11.33
N VAL A 219 -3.76 3.98 10.78
CA VAL A 219 -4.94 3.40 10.18
C VAL A 219 -5.29 2.11 10.91
N ASN A 220 -6.54 1.69 10.79
CA ASN A 220 -6.91 0.37 11.28
C ASN A 220 -6.23 -0.72 10.43
N ILE A 221 -5.56 -1.70 11.04
CA ILE A 221 -4.88 -2.81 10.34
C ILE A 221 -5.70 -3.46 9.21
N LYS A 222 -7.02 -3.53 9.36
CA LYS A 222 -7.94 -4.08 8.34
C LYS A 222 -7.82 -3.40 6.99
N VAL A 223 -7.47 -2.11 6.95
CA VAL A 223 -7.30 -1.38 5.69
C VAL A 223 -5.98 -1.69 4.97
N LEU A 224 -5.04 -2.38 5.61
CA LEU A 224 -3.81 -2.86 4.96
C LEU A 224 -3.95 -4.30 4.45
N LEU A 225 -5.01 -4.99 4.84
CA LEU A 225 -5.29 -6.34 4.35
C LEU A 225 -5.80 -6.31 2.90
N PRO A 226 -5.43 -7.32 2.09
CA PRO A 226 -6.02 -7.55 0.79
C PRO A 226 -7.55 -7.59 0.89
N LYS A 227 -8.23 -6.77 0.08
CA LYS A 227 -9.69 -6.78 -0.01
C LYS A 227 -10.11 -8.09 -0.67
N THR A 228 -10.72 -9.00 0.09
CA THR A 228 -11.07 -10.34 -0.40
C THR A 228 -12.17 -10.33 -1.47
N ARG A 229 -12.93 -9.24 -1.66
CA ARG A 229 -14.13 -9.21 -2.53
C ARG A 229 -14.52 -7.89 -3.19
N GLU A 230 -13.83 -6.77 -2.96
CA GLU A 230 -14.36 -5.47 -3.44
C GLU A 230 -14.30 -5.28 -4.95
N SER A 231 -13.27 -5.79 -5.64
CA SER A 231 -13.24 -5.77 -7.11
C SER A 231 -14.42 -6.54 -7.70
N LYS A 232 -14.74 -7.72 -7.14
CA LYS A 232 -15.91 -8.51 -7.53
C LYS A 232 -17.24 -7.83 -7.20
N LYS A 233 -17.31 -7.05 -6.12
CA LYS A 233 -18.53 -6.35 -5.70
C LYS A 233 -18.79 -5.09 -6.53
N LEU A 234 -17.74 -4.35 -6.90
CA LEU A 234 -17.84 -3.25 -7.87
C LEU A 234 -18.20 -3.77 -9.26
N LEU A 235 -17.56 -4.87 -9.70
CA LEU A 235 -17.90 -5.53 -10.97
C LEU A 235 -19.35 -6.04 -10.97
N SER A 236 -19.80 -6.71 -9.90
CA SER A 236 -21.19 -7.19 -9.82
C SER A 236 -22.21 -6.05 -9.77
N LEU A 237 -21.88 -4.93 -9.13
CA LEU A 237 -22.72 -3.73 -9.15
C LEU A 237 -22.74 -3.08 -10.53
N MET A 238 -21.62 -3.05 -11.25
CA MET A 238 -21.57 -2.56 -12.64
C MET A 238 -22.34 -3.47 -13.61
N ASP A 239 -22.28 -4.79 -13.40
CA ASP A 239 -23.06 -5.76 -14.17
C ASP A 239 -24.57 -5.63 -13.91
N GLU A 240 -25.00 -5.27 -12.69
CA GLU A 240 -26.40 -4.96 -12.37
C GLU A 240 -26.94 -3.71 -13.11
N TYR A 241 -26.08 -2.81 -13.60
CA TYR A 241 -26.49 -1.62 -14.37
C TYR A 241 -26.35 -1.80 -15.90
N ARG A 242 -25.89 -2.97 -16.37
CA ARG A 242 -25.42 -3.20 -17.76
C ARG A 242 -26.52 -3.39 -18.81
N GLU A 243 -27.65 -2.70 -18.69
CA GLU A 243 -28.74 -2.74 -19.68
C GLU A 243 -28.89 -1.45 -20.52
N GLN A 244 -27.91 -0.54 -20.51
CA GLN A 244 -27.99 0.66 -21.37
C GLN A 244 -26.64 1.00 -22.01
N GLU A 245 -26.64 1.08 -23.34
CA GLU A 245 -25.57 1.57 -24.24
C GLU A 245 -24.97 2.93 -23.79
N SER A 246 -25.71 3.68 -22.96
CA SER A 246 -25.31 4.94 -22.33
C SER A 246 -24.21 4.81 -21.25
N LEU A 247 -24.05 3.66 -20.58
CA LEU A 247 -23.03 3.50 -19.54
C LEU A 247 -21.66 3.17 -20.12
N ASP A 248 -21.59 2.39 -21.18
CA ASP A 248 -20.32 2.09 -21.87
C ASP A 248 -19.71 3.36 -22.46
N ALA A 249 -20.54 4.26 -23.01
CA ALA A 249 -20.10 5.58 -23.47
C ALA A 249 -19.55 6.44 -22.32
N LEU A 250 -20.22 6.45 -21.16
CA LEU A 250 -19.76 7.17 -19.97
C LEU A 250 -18.46 6.59 -19.39
N VAL A 251 -18.34 5.26 -19.30
CA VAL A 251 -17.12 4.58 -18.85
C VAL A 251 -15.96 4.89 -19.79
N LYS A 252 -16.22 4.91 -21.11
CA LYS A 252 -15.21 5.28 -22.11
C LYS A 252 -14.76 6.74 -21.97
N SER A 253 -15.70 7.68 -21.85
CA SER A 253 -15.41 9.10 -21.62
C SER A 253 -14.59 9.31 -20.34
N LEU A 254 -15.01 8.70 -19.23
CA LEU A 254 -14.27 8.76 -17.97
C LEU A 254 -12.87 8.17 -18.08
N SER A 255 -12.71 7.07 -18.83
CA SER A 255 -11.39 6.47 -19.07
C SER A 255 -10.47 7.41 -19.87
N GLU A 256 -11.01 8.10 -20.88
CA GLU A 256 -10.27 9.08 -21.67
C GLU A 256 -9.89 10.31 -20.82
N ASP A 257 -10.82 10.84 -20.04
CA ASP A 257 -10.57 11.95 -19.11
C ASP A 257 -9.53 11.59 -18.05
N MET A 258 -9.58 10.36 -17.52
CA MET A 258 -8.58 9.85 -16.59
C MET A 258 -7.20 9.71 -17.22
N LYS A 259 -7.09 9.29 -18.49
CA LYS A 259 -5.82 9.24 -19.23
C LYS A 259 -5.24 10.64 -19.42
N SER A 260 -6.07 11.58 -19.87
CA SER A 260 -5.70 12.99 -20.02
C SER A 260 -5.25 13.60 -18.68
N GLY A 261 -5.98 13.33 -17.60
CA GLY A 261 -5.62 13.74 -16.24
C GLY A 261 -4.28 13.15 -15.79
N LYS A 262 -4.05 11.86 -16.06
CA LYS A 262 -2.78 11.18 -15.74
C LYS A 262 -1.58 11.87 -16.39
N GLU A 263 -1.64 12.21 -17.68
CA GLU A 263 -0.53 12.89 -18.35
C GLU A 263 -0.28 14.29 -17.79
N LYS A 264 -1.33 15.06 -17.50
CA LYS A 264 -1.21 16.39 -16.88
C LYS A 264 -0.56 16.33 -15.51
N VAL A 265 -1.00 15.40 -14.66
CA VAL A 265 -0.43 15.19 -13.32
C VAL A 265 1.04 14.80 -13.40
N LYS A 266 1.40 13.89 -14.32
CA LYS A 266 2.80 13.50 -14.54
C LYS A 266 3.64 14.68 -15.04
N LYS A 267 3.15 15.45 -16.01
CA LYS A 267 3.86 16.62 -16.54
C LYS A 267 4.11 17.65 -15.43
N ALA A 268 3.09 17.98 -14.64
CA ALA A 268 3.21 18.94 -13.53
C ALA A 268 4.23 18.47 -12.48
N GLU A 269 4.23 17.18 -12.15
CA GLU A 269 5.20 16.63 -11.21
C GLU A 269 6.63 16.62 -11.77
N LYS A 270 6.81 16.31 -13.07
CA LYS A 270 8.11 16.41 -13.75
C LYS A 270 8.64 17.85 -13.72
N VAL A 271 7.78 18.85 -13.95
CA VAL A 271 8.16 20.27 -13.85
C VAL A 271 8.60 20.61 -12.42
N ARG A 272 7.91 20.11 -11.40
CA ARG A 272 8.31 20.29 -9.99
C ARG A 272 9.70 19.72 -9.71
N VAL A 273 9.99 18.52 -10.21
CA VAL A 273 11.32 17.88 -10.08
C VAL A 273 12.37 18.67 -10.85
N ALA A 274 12.07 19.13 -12.07
CA ALA A 274 12.97 19.97 -12.86
C ALA A 274 13.40 21.24 -12.11
N LYS A 275 12.45 21.94 -11.47
CA LYS A 275 12.75 23.10 -10.62
C LYS A 275 13.69 22.78 -9.47
N ASN A 276 13.54 21.61 -8.85
CA ASN A 276 14.44 21.18 -7.77
C ASN A 276 15.84 20.87 -8.30
N LEU A 277 15.96 20.28 -9.49
CA LEU A 277 17.24 20.00 -10.15
C LEU A 277 17.96 21.28 -10.56
N SER A 278 17.23 22.28 -11.08
CA SER A 278 17.80 23.60 -11.41
C SER A 278 18.38 24.30 -10.17
N LYS A 279 17.71 24.16 -9.01
CA LYS A 279 18.22 24.66 -7.72
C LYS A 279 19.46 23.91 -7.21
N ALA A 280 19.71 22.71 -7.72
CA ALA A 280 20.88 21.90 -7.42
C ALA A 280 21.99 22.06 -8.50
N ASP A 281 21.91 23.11 -9.32
CA ASP A 281 22.88 23.46 -10.37
C ASP A 281 23.08 22.37 -11.44
N ILE A 282 22.05 21.56 -11.72
CA ILE A 282 22.08 20.60 -12.83
C ILE A 282 21.81 21.31 -14.15
N SER A 283 22.62 21.00 -15.18
CA SER A 283 22.47 21.57 -16.53
C SER A 283 21.07 21.33 -17.10
N ILE A 284 20.50 22.36 -17.72
CA ILE A 284 19.16 22.29 -18.34
C ILE A 284 19.07 21.19 -19.41
N ASP A 285 20.17 20.89 -20.11
CA ASP A 285 20.22 19.82 -21.10
C ASP A 285 20.00 18.44 -20.46
N ILE A 286 20.56 18.22 -19.27
CA ILE A 286 20.38 16.99 -18.49
C ILE A 286 18.93 16.91 -17.98
N ILE A 287 18.39 18.02 -17.49
CA ILE A 287 17.01 18.10 -16.99
C ILE A 287 16.01 17.79 -18.10
N VAL A 288 16.18 18.38 -19.29
CA VAL A 288 15.35 18.14 -20.48
C VAL A 288 15.41 16.67 -20.90
N ARG A 289 16.61 16.09 -21.01
CA ARG A 289 16.76 14.66 -21.38
C ARG A 289 16.14 13.73 -20.33
N ALA A 290 16.32 14.02 -19.04
CA ALA A 290 15.82 13.15 -17.99
C ALA A 290 14.30 13.21 -17.81
N SER A 291 13.71 14.40 -17.97
CA SER A 291 12.27 14.63 -17.75
C SER A 291 11.41 14.46 -19.00
N GLY A 292 11.97 14.67 -20.19
CA GLY A 292 11.22 14.76 -21.45
C GLY A 292 10.40 16.05 -21.58
N LEU A 293 10.72 17.08 -20.79
CA LEU A 293 10.12 18.42 -20.87
C LEU A 293 10.80 19.28 -21.93
N THR A 294 10.16 20.39 -22.32
CA THR A 294 10.82 21.41 -23.13
C THR A 294 11.75 22.28 -22.27
N ALA A 295 12.68 23.02 -22.89
CA ALA A 295 13.51 23.99 -22.17
C ALA A 295 12.65 25.04 -21.46
N ASP A 296 11.62 25.55 -22.14
CA ASP A 296 10.67 26.53 -21.59
C ASP A 296 9.92 26.02 -20.33
N ASP A 297 9.60 24.72 -20.28
CA ASP A 297 8.97 24.06 -19.13
C ASP A 297 9.92 23.98 -17.92
N CYS A 298 11.25 24.06 -18.13
CA CYS A 298 12.29 23.97 -17.09
C CYS A 298 12.74 25.35 -16.56
N GLU A 299 12.56 26.41 -17.34
CA GLU A 299 12.96 27.79 -16.99
C GLU A 299 11.91 28.55 -16.17
N ASN A 300 10.63 28.15 -16.23
CA ASN A 300 9.49 28.80 -15.55
C ASN A 300 8.99 28.03 -14.32
#